data_AF-A0AAF0UFZ7-F1
#
_entry.id   AF-A0AAF0UFZ7-F1
#
_cell.length_a   1.000
_cell.length_b   1.000
_cell.length_c   1.000
_cell.angle_alpha   90.00
_cell.angle_beta   90.00
_cell.angle_gamma   90.00
#
_symmetry.space_group_name_H-M   'P 1'
#
loop_
_entity.id
_entity.type
_entity.pdbx_description
1 polymer ?
#
loop_
_entity_poly.entity_id
_entity_poly.type
_entity_poly.pdbx_seq_one_letter_code
_entity_poly.pdbx_strand_id
1 'polypeptide(L)'
;MSNGQLISYLKGKKMISKGCLYHLVRVMDMDSDTPSLDSVHIVNEYPKVFPDDLQGIPPEREIDFGIDLLPNTQPISITPYRMALLELKDLNEQLKD
;
A
#
# COMPACT_ATOMS: atom_id res chain seq x y z
N MET A 1 -21.26 -11.04 -32.91
CA MET A 1 -21.13 -10.26 -31.65
C MET A 1 -22.30 -10.64 -30.78
N SER A 2 -22.08 -11.16 -29.57
CA SER A 2 -23.19 -11.57 -28.69
C SER A 2 -23.97 -10.33 -28.24
N ASN A 3 -25.26 -10.27 -28.55
CA ASN A 3 -26.16 -9.21 -28.13
C ASN A 3 -26.41 -9.32 -26.61
N GLY A 4 -25.54 -8.73 -25.79
CA GLY A 4 -25.78 -8.59 -24.36
C GLY A 4 -26.98 -7.69 -24.12
N GLN A 5 -27.97 -8.15 -23.35
CA GLN A 5 -29.12 -7.35 -22.99
C GLN A 5 -28.86 -6.66 -21.65
N LEU A 6 -28.92 -5.33 -21.63
CA LEU A 6 -28.88 -4.57 -20.38
C LEU A 6 -30.18 -4.86 -19.59
N ILE A 7 -30.04 -5.21 -18.32
CA ILE A 7 -31.18 -5.47 -17.43
C ILE A 7 -31.14 -4.54 -16.22
N SER A 8 -32.29 -4.30 -15.61
CA SER A 8 -32.37 -3.54 -14.37
C SER A 8 -31.76 -4.32 -13.19
N TYR A 9 -31.28 -3.58 -12.18
CA TYR A 9 -30.75 -4.15 -10.95
C TYR A 9 -31.72 -5.12 -10.25
N LEU A 10 -33.01 -4.77 -10.17
CA LEU A 10 -34.02 -5.61 -9.53
C LEU A 10 -34.18 -6.97 -10.24
N LYS A 11 -34.11 -6.97 -11.57
CA LYS A 11 -34.16 -8.19 -12.38
C LYS A 11 -32.89 -9.03 -12.17
N GLY A 12 -31.73 -8.38 -12.16
CA GLY A 12 -30.44 -9.02 -11.84
C GLY A 12 -30.44 -9.66 -10.45
N LYS A 13 -30.86 -8.92 -9.41
CA LYS A 13 -30.97 -9.43 -8.03
C LYS A 13 -31.87 -10.66 -7.93
N LYS A 14 -33.01 -10.66 -8.63
CA LYS A 14 -33.93 -11.81 -8.71
C LYS A 14 -33.32 -13.02 -9.43
N MET A 15 -32.43 -12.80 -10.40
CA MET A 15 -31.73 -13.90 -11.10
C MET A 15 -30.64 -14.50 -10.20
N ILE A 16 -29.89 -13.66 -9.49
CA ILE A 16 -28.89 -14.09 -8.51
C ILE A 16 -29.57 -14.92 -7.41
N SER A 17 -30.71 -14.46 -6.88
CA SER A 17 -31.46 -15.21 -5.86
C SER A 17 -32.02 -16.56 -6.34
N LYS A 18 -32.08 -16.76 -7.67
CA LYS A 18 -32.49 -18.03 -8.30
C LYS A 18 -31.30 -18.96 -8.61
N GLY A 19 -30.09 -18.59 -8.23
CA GLY A 19 -28.88 -19.39 -8.43
C GLY A 19 -28.26 -19.25 -9.82
N CYS A 20 -28.60 -18.21 -10.59
CA CYS A 20 -27.91 -17.94 -11.86
C CYS A 20 -26.43 -17.60 -11.61
N LEU A 21 -25.54 -18.15 -12.44
CA LEU A 21 -24.12 -17.80 -12.42
C LEU A 21 -23.95 -16.32 -12.82
N TYR A 22 -23.11 -15.60 -12.08
CA TYR A 22 -22.78 -14.21 -12.37
C TYR A 22 -21.31 -13.97 -12.10
N HIS A 23 -20.76 -12.96 -12.77
CA HIS A 23 -19.45 -12.42 -12.51
C HIS A 23 -19.60 -10.95 -12.14
N LEU A 24 -18.93 -10.54 -11.06
CA LEU A 24 -18.81 -9.13 -10.73
C LEU A 24 -17.65 -8.55 -11.51
N VAL A 25 -17.92 -7.55 -12.34
CA VAL A 25 -16.91 -6.83 -13.11
C VAL A 25 -16.92 -5.39 -12.66
N ARG A 26 -15.75 -4.87 -12.30
CA ARG A 26 -15.54 -3.44 -12.07
C ARG A 26 -15.13 -2.82 -13.41
N VAL A 27 -15.93 -1.88 -13.89
CA VAL A 27 -15.56 -1.05 -15.04
C VAL A 27 -14.86 0.18 -14.48
N MET A 28 -13.63 0.41 -14.91
CA MET A 28 -12.88 1.62 -14.60
C MET A 28 -12.85 2.45 -15.87
N ASP A 29 -13.17 3.74 -15.76
CA ASP A 29 -12.89 4.69 -16.82
C ASP A 29 -11.37 4.96 -16.81
N MET A 30 -10.73 4.80 -17.97
CA MET A 30 -9.28 5.01 -18.11
C MET A 30 -8.94 6.46 -18.48
N ASP A 31 -9.93 7.21 -18.96
CA ASP A 31 -9.81 8.62 -19.32
C ASP A 31 -10.20 9.54 -18.14
N SER A 32 -10.83 8.99 -17.10
CA SER A 32 -11.09 9.72 -15.86
C SER A 32 -9.81 9.92 -15.06
N ASP A 33 -9.65 11.09 -14.46
CA ASP A 33 -8.57 11.36 -13.51
C ASP A 33 -8.53 10.28 -12.43
N THR A 34 -7.32 9.84 -12.09
CA THR A 34 -7.14 8.89 -10.99
C THR A 34 -7.68 9.53 -9.71
N PRO A 35 -8.62 8.88 -9.00
CA PRO A 35 -9.14 9.40 -7.75
C PRO A 35 -7.98 9.70 -6.80
N SER A 36 -7.97 10.89 -6.18
CA SER A 36 -6.95 11.22 -5.18
C SER A 36 -7.01 10.24 -4.01
N LEU A 37 -5.90 10.06 -3.30
CA LEU A 37 -5.90 9.25 -2.07
C LEU A 37 -6.94 9.76 -1.06
N ASP A 38 -7.18 11.07 -1.05
CA ASP A 38 -8.24 11.73 -0.26
C ASP A 38 -9.67 11.33 -0.67
N SER A 39 -9.87 10.66 -1.80
CA SER A 39 -11.20 10.12 -2.15
C SER A 39 -11.50 8.80 -1.42
N VAL A 40 -10.48 8.17 -0.83
CA VAL A 40 -10.59 6.91 -0.10
C VAL A 40 -11.07 7.22 1.32
N HIS A 41 -12.27 6.73 1.66
CA HIS A 41 -12.92 7.05 2.94
C HIS A 41 -12.03 6.77 4.16
N ILE A 42 -11.28 5.66 4.17
CA ILE A 42 -10.39 5.31 5.27
C ILE A 42 -9.17 6.23 5.39
N VAL A 43 -8.70 6.82 4.29
CA VAL A 43 -7.57 7.78 4.33
C VAL A 43 -8.03 9.07 5.00
N ASN A 44 -9.23 9.56 4.64
CA ASN A 44 -9.83 10.74 5.26
C ASN A 44 -10.19 10.56 6.74
N GLU A 45 -10.47 9.33 7.17
CA GLU A 45 -10.76 9.03 8.57
C GLU A 45 -9.49 9.08 9.43
N TYR A 46 -8.32 8.82 8.84
CA TYR A 46 -7.04 8.77 9.53
C TYR A 46 -5.95 9.64 8.88
N PRO A 47 -6.16 10.97 8.75
CA PRO A 47 -5.22 11.86 8.05
C PRO A 47 -3.85 11.95 8.73
N LYS A 48 -3.78 11.63 10.03
CA LYS A 48 -2.50 11.58 10.78
C LYS A 48 -1.70 10.30 10.54
N VAL A 49 -2.34 9.22 10.06
CA VAL A 49 -1.69 7.93 9.77
C VAL A 49 -1.14 7.91 8.35
N PHE A 50 -1.75 8.71 7.45
CA PHE A 50 -1.35 8.85 6.05
C PHE A 50 -0.94 10.30 5.74
N PRO A 51 0.11 10.85 6.38
CA PRO A 51 0.62 12.16 5.99
C PRO A 51 1.28 12.10 4.61
N ASP A 52 1.28 13.22 3.89
CA ASP A 52 1.96 13.35 2.59
C ASP A 52 3.48 13.08 2.70
N ASP A 53 4.08 13.44 3.84
CA ASP A 53 5.47 13.19 4.21
C ASP A 53 5.55 12.42 5.54
N LEU A 54 6.47 11.44 5.63
CA LEU A 54 6.74 10.73 6.89
C LEU A 54 7.44 11.67 7.89
N GLN A 55 6.93 11.79 9.11
CA GLN A 55 7.46 12.67 10.17
C GLN A 55 8.79 12.19 10.80
N GLY A 56 9.61 11.43 10.07
CA GLY A 56 10.90 10.94 10.53
C GLY A 56 10.80 9.74 11.48
N ILE A 57 11.59 9.76 12.56
CA ILE A 57 11.72 8.65 13.50
C ILE A 57 10.38 8.45 14.23
N PRO A 58 9.90 7.19 14.38
CA PRO A 58 8.71 6.93 15.18
C PRO A 58 8.84 7.53 16.58
N PRO A 59 7.74 8.03 17.17
CA PRO A 59 7.77 8.50 18.55
C PRO A 59 8.28 7.39 19.48
N GLU A 60 8.87 7.82 20.61
CA GLU A 60 9.32 6.91 21.66
C GLU A 60 8.20 5.93 22.01
N ARG A 61 8.49 4.64 21.88
CA ARG A 61 7.52 3.58 22.15
C ARG A 61 7.68 3.19 23.61
N GLU A 62 6.57 2.87 24.28
CA GLU A 62 6.59 2.39 25.67
C GLU A 62 7.29 1.03 25.83
N ILE A 63 7.52 0.31 24.72
CA ILE A 63 8.18 -0.98 24.70
C ILE A 63 9.50 -0.91 23.95
N ASP A 64 10.54 -1.45 24.59
CA ASP A 64 11.83 -1.67 23.95
C ASP A 64 11.78 -2.89 23.04
N PHE A 65 12.32 -2.75 21.84
CA PHE A 65 12.43 -3.86 20.89
C PHE A 65 13.76 -4.59 21.14
N GLY A 66 13.68 -5.80 21.71
CA GLY A 66 14.82 -6.69 21.84
C GLY A 66 15.11 -7.44 20.54
N ILE A 67 16.39 -7.68 20.24
CA ILE A 67 16.81 -8.60 19.17
C ILE A 67 17.32 -9.87 19.85
N ASP A 68 16.49 -10.92 19.85
CA ASP A 68 16.89 -12.23 20.37
C ASP A 68 17.84 -12.93 19.40
N LEU A 69 19.01 -13.30 19.90
CA LEU A 69 20.00 -14.06 19.13
C LEU A 69 19.96 -15.53 19.52
N LEU A 70 20.23 -16.40 18.56
CA LEU A 70 20.43 -17.81 18.86
C LEU A 70 21.68 -17.99 19.75
N PRO A 71 21.71 -19.01 20.62
CA PRO A 71 22.91 -19.33 21.38
C PRO A 71 24.12 -19.49 20.46
N ASN A 72 25.24 -18.84 20.81
CA ASN A 72 26.50 -18.80 20.05
C ASN A 72 26.53 -17.93 18.79
N THR A 73 25.53 -17.08 18.53
CA THR A 73 25.64 -16.06 17.47
C THR A 73 26.77 -15.07 17.80
N GLN A 74 27.66 -14.84 16.84
CA GLN A 74 28.75 -13.86 16.94
C GLN A 74 28.47 -12.65 16.04
N PRO A 75 29.01 -11.45 16.36
CA PRO A 75 28.92 -10.29 15.48
C PRO A 75 29.51 -10.55 14.11
N ILE A 76 28.89 -9.99 13.08
CA ILE A 76 29.33 -10.11 11.69
C ILE A 76 29.94 -8.78 11.26
N SER A 77 31.07 -8.83 10.56
CA SER A 77 31.71 -7.67 9.93
C SER A 77 31.92 -7.97 8.45
N ILE A 78 31.26 -7.22 7.59
CA ILE A 78 31.32 -7.35 6.13
C ILE A 78 31.73 -5.99 5.55
N THR A 79 32.66 -5.99 4.61
CA THR A 79 33.08 -4.76 3.93
C THR A 79 31.91 -4.18 3.11
N PRO A 80 31.63 -2.87 3.19
CA PRO A 80 30.59 -2.25 2.37
C PRO A 80 30.86 -2.46 0.88
N TYR A 81 29.80 -2.66 0.10
CA TYR A 81 29.90 -2.69 -1.36
C TYR A 81 30.26 -1.30 -1.90
N ARG A 82 30.91 -1.27 -3.07
CA ARG A 82 31.20 -0.02 -3.77
C ARG A 82 29.90 0.54 -4.33
N MET A 83 29.59 1.79 -3.96
CA MET A 83 28.47 2.57 -4.48
C MET A 83 28.99 3.65 -5.44
N ALA A 84 28.17 4.04 -6.41
CA ALA A 84 28.48 5.16 -7.29
C ALA A 84 28.46 6.49 -6.51
N LEU A 85 29.09 7.53 -7.07
CA LEU A 85 29.13 8.85 -6.41
C LEU A 85 27.73 9.44 -6.17
N LEU A 86 26.78 9.19 -7.07
CA LEU A 86 25.39 9.65 -6.93
C LEU A 86 24.71 8.95 -5.75
N GLU A 87 24.79 7.63 -5.68
CA GLU A 87 24.22 6.83 -4.59
C GLU A 87 24.85 7.20 -3.23
N LEU A 88 26.16 7.44 -3.19
CA LEU A 88 26.85 7.91 -1.99
C LEU A 88 26.37 9.29 -1.54
N LYS A 89 26.06 10.18 -2.49
CA LYS A 89 25.54 11.51 -2.17
C LYS A 89 24.14 11.40 -1.55
N ASP A 90 23.27 10.62 -2.17
CA ASP A 90 21.90 10.40 -1.69
C ASP A 90 21.89 9.72 -0.32
N LEU A 91 22.73 8.71 -0.11
CA LEU A 91 22.90 8.05 1.20
C LEU A 91 23.36 9.04 2.27
N ASN A 92 24.35 9.89 1.95
CA ASN A 92 24.80 10.92 2.89
C ASN A 92 23.75 11.99 3.15
N GLU A 93 22.83 12.26 2.23
CA GLU A 93 21.72 13.17 2.47
C GLU A 93 20.69 12.56 3.43
N GLN A 94 20.41 11.26 3.33
CA GLN A 94 19.51 10.55 4.25
C GLN A 94 20.08 10.34 5.66
N LEU A 95 21.41 10.23 5.78
CA LEU A 95 22.09 10.03 7.07
C LEU A 95 22.37 11.34 7.84
N LYS A 96 22.04 12.50 7.27
CA LYS A 96 22.15 13.77 7.99
C LYS A 96 21.01 13.89 8.98
N ASP A 97 21.35 14.18 10.23
CA ASP A 97 20.41 14.51 11.31
C ASP A 97 19.64 15.81 11.04
#